data_AF-A0A1Y2TD92-F1
#
_entry.id   AF-A0A1Y2TD92-F1
#
_cell.length_a   1.000
_cell.length_b   1.000
_cell.length_c   1.000
_cell.angle_alpha   90.00
_cell.angle_beta   90.00
_cell.angle_gamma   90.00
#
_symmetry.space_group_name_H-M   'P 1'
#
loop_
_entity.id
_entity.type
_entity.pdbx_description
1 polymer ?
#
loop_
_entity_poly.entity_id
_entity_poly.type
_entity_poly.pdbx_seq_one_letter_code
_entity_poly.pdbx_strand_id
1 'polypeptide(L)'
;NPGVVDLRLSREGFQAIAARYVAARDPREELLKTFALFDRGGKGVITVDDLRSVVKELGEDVPDNELHSMIEQFDVEGKGGVSREEFLGIFLDR
;
A
#
# COMPACT_ATOMS: atom_id res chain seq x y z
N ASN A 1 33.94 7.59 33.56
CA ASN A 1 33.84 7.42 32.10
C ASN A 1 32.78 8.41 31.59
N PRO A 2 33.16 9.49 30.91
CA PRO A 2 32.22 10.53 30.52
C PRO A 2 31.33 10.04 29.36
N GLY A 3 30.04 10.38 29.42
CA GLY A 3 29.26 10.63 28.21
C GLY A 3 28.74 9.41 27.45
N VAL A 4 28.13 8.42 28.11
CA VAL A 4 27.06 7.69 27.42
C VAL A 4 25.90 8.67 27.33
N VAL A 5 25.84 9.42 26.23
CA VAL A 5 24.69 10.25 25.89
C VAL A 5 23.53 9.28 25.79
N ASP A 6 22.61 9.35 26.75
CA ASP A 6 21.41 8.54 26.72
C ASP A 6 20.59 9.01 25.53
N LEU A 7 20.75 8.34 24.38
CA LEU A 7 20.03 8.59 23.13
C LEU A 7 18.55 8.15 23.24
N ARG A 8 17.95 8.34 24.42
CA ARG A 8 16.53 8.15 24.65
C ARG A 8 15.82 9.36 24.09
N LEU A 9 15.34 9.18 22.87
CA LEU A 9 14.44 10.12 22.23
C LEU A 9 13.19 10.26 23.12
N SER A 10 12.93 11.49 23.60
CA SER A 10 11.69 11.75 24.33
C SER A 10 10.49 11.49 23.42
N ARG A 11 9.32 11.20 23.99
CA ARG A 11 8.08 11.03 23.21
C ARG A 11 7.84 12.22 22.29
N GLU A 12 8.07 13.44 22.79
CA GLU A 12 7.94 14.68 22.03
C GLU A 12 8.95 14.75 20.88
N GLY A 13 10.21 14.38 21.13
CA GLY A 13 11.24 14.29 20.10
C GLY A 13 10.91 13.25 19.03
N PHE A 14 10.38 12.10 19.43
CA PHE A 14 9.91 11.06 18.51
C PHE A 14 8.76 11.56 17.65
N GLN A 15 7.74 12.16 18.27
CA GLN A 15 6.59 12.70 17.56
C GLN A 15 7.01 13.78 16.56
N ALA A 16 7.92 14.68 16.94
CA ALA A 16 8.40 15.74 16.06
C ALA A 16 9.15 15.17 14.82
N ILE A 17 10.01 14.17 15.02
CA ILE A 17 10.75 13.53 13.94
C ILE A 17 9.80 12.71 13.06
N ALA A 18 8.94 11.89 13.65
CA ALA A 18 7.97 11.06 12.93
C ALA A 18 6.99 11.91 12.12
N ALA A 19 6.47 13.01 12.68
CA ALA A 19 5.58 13.93 11.96
C ALA A 19 6.27 14.56 10.74
N ARG A 20 7.54 14.99 10.88
CA ARG A 20 8.32 15.51 9.74
C ARG A 20 8.59 14.44 8.70
N TYR A 21 8.88 13.21 9.13
CA TYR A 21 9.13 12.10 8.21
C TYR A 21 7.86 11.70 7.45
N VAL A 22 6.72 11.62 8.13
CA VAL A 22 5.41 11.35 7.50
C VAL A 22 5.01 12.49 6.57
N ALA A 23 5.17 13.75 6.97
CA ALA A 23 4.84 14.91 6.13
C ALA A 23 5.78 15.07 4.93
N ALA A 24 6.99 14.53 4.98
CA ALA A 24 7.94 14.55 3.86
C ALA A 24 7.71 13.42 2.84
N ARG A 25 6.85 12.45 3.14
CA ARG A 25 6.52 11.37 2.20
C ARG A 25 5.52 11.88 1.18
N ASP A 26 5.81 11.65 -0.09
CA ASP A 26 4.82 11.82 -1.15
C ASP A 26 3.81 10.66 -1.06
N PRO A 27 2.51 10.93 -0.78
CA PRO A 27 1.49 9.90 -0.74
C PRO A 27 1.44 9.07 -2.03
N ARG A 28 1.73 9.70 -3.18
CA ARG A 28 1.80 9.00 -4.47
C ARG A 28 2.90 7.96 -4.47
N GLU A 29 4.10 8.29 -4.01
CA GLU A 29 5.22 7.33 -3.98
C GLU A 29 4.91 6.13 -3.08
N GLU A 30 4.25 6.34 -1.94
CA GLU A 30 3.86 5.24 -1.04
C GLU A 30 2.80 4.34 -1.65
N LEU A 31 1.82 4.92 -2.35
CA LEU A 31 0.83 4.15 -3.10
C LEU A 31 1.47 3.37 -4.25
N LEU A 32 2.48 3.94 -4.92
CA LEU A 32 3.22 3.24 -5.96
C LEU A 32 4.04 2.05 -5.44
N LYS A 33 4.64 2.20 -4.25
CA LYS A 33 5.30 1.08 -3.56
C LYS A 33 4.30 0.01 -3.16
N THR A 34 3.14 0.44 -2.65
CA THR A 34 2.05 -0.48 -2.29
C THR A 34 1.56 -1.25 -3.52
N PHE A 35 1.33 -0.57 -4.64
CA PHE A 35 0.94 -1.22 -5.90
C PHE A 35 1.92 -2.33 -6.29
N ALA A 36 3.23 -2.08 -6.17
CA ALA A 36 4.26 -3.07 -6.48
C ALA A 36 4.27 -4.28 -5.50
N LEU A 37 3.77 -4.11 -4.28
CA LEU A 37 3.58 -5.24 -3.34
C LEU A 37 2.38 -6.10 -3.72
N PHE A 38 1.36 -5.49 -4.32
CA PHE A 38 0.17 -6.20 -4.77
C PHE A 38 0.44 -6.91 -6.11
N ASP A 39 0.98 -6.22 -7.12
CA ASP A 39 1.28 -6.80 -8.44
C ASP A 39 2.45 -7.81 -8.40
N ARG A 40 2.13 -9.07 -8.12
CA ARG A 40 3.13 -10.14 -8.04
C ARG A 40 3.66 -10.46 -9.44
N GLY A 41 4.96 -10.25 -9.63
CA GLY A 41 5.62 -10.48 -10.91
C GLY A 41 5.69 -9.26 -11.83
N GLY A 42 5.24 -8.08 -11.38
CA GLY A 42 5.46 -6.82 -12.10
C GLY A 42 4.75 -6.76 -13.46
N LYS A 43 3.50 -7.22 -13.51
CA LYS A 43 2.67 -7.26 -14.72
C LYS A 43 2.18 -5.86 -15.12
N GLY A 44 2.26 -4.89 -14.22
CA GLY A 44 1.71 -3.54 -14.39
C GLY A 44 0.21 -3.46 -14.08
N VAL A 45 -0.41 -4.57 -13.68
CA VAL A 45 -1.83 -4.68 -13.31
C VAL A 45 -1.97 -5.61 -12.10
N ILE A 46 -2.86 -5.27 -11.18
CA ILE A 46 -3.24 -6.15 -10.06
C ILE A 46 -4.41 -7.02 -10.52
N THR A 47 -4.16 -8.32 -10.55
CA THR A 47 -5.16 -9.33 -10.91
C THR A 47 -5.86 -9.91 -9.69
N VAL A 48 -6.91 -10.70 -9.91
CA VAL A 48 -7.58 -11.44 -8.82
C VAL A 48 -6.61 -12.40 -8.11
N ASP A 49 -5.71 -13.04 -8.85
CA ASP A 49 -4.72 -13.97 -8.28
C ASP A 49 -3.70 -13.25 -7.37
N ASP A 50 -3.35 -12.01 -7.72
CA ASP A 50 -2.50 -11.14 -6.90
C ASP A 50 -3.19 -10.81 -5.57
N LEU A 51 -4.45 -10.35 -5.62
CA LEU A 51 -5.24 -10.07 -4.42
C LEU A 51 -5.42 -11.31 -3.56
N ARG A 52 -5.73 -12.47 -4.17
CA ARG A 52 -5.86 -13.74 -3.45
C ARG A 52 -4.58 -14.08 -2.70
N SER A 53 -3.41 -13.84 -3.32
CA SER A 53 -2.12 -14.09 -2.68
C SER A 53 -1.90 -13.17 -1.48
N VAL A 54 -2.19 -11.87 -1.62
CA VAL A 54 -2.07 -10.89 -0.54
C VAL A 54 -3.02 -11.21 0.63
N VAL A 55 -4.29 -11.51 0.35
CA VAL A 55 -5.29 -11.86 1.37
C VAL A 55 -4.85 -13.10 2.16
N LYS A 56 -4.32 -14.12 1.48
CA LYS A 56 -3.75 -15.31 2.13
C LYS A 56 -2.54 -14.99 3.00
N GLU A 57 -1.66 -14.09 2.55
CA GLU A 57 -0.51 -13.64 3.37
C GLU A 57 -0.95 -12.88 4.63
N LEU A 58 -2.07 -12.16 4.57
CA LEU A 58 -2.66 -11.47 5.72
C LEU A 58 -3.43 -12.42 6.66
N GLY A 59 -3.64 -13.68 6.27
CA GLY A 59 -4.39 -14.66 7.04
C GLY A 59 -5.90 -14.40 7.04
N GLU A 60 -6.40 -13.62 6.08
CA GLU A 60 -7.81 -13.35 5.90
C GLU A 60 -8.44 -14.41 4.96
N ASP A 61 -9.72 -14.70 5.19
CA ASP A 61 -10.50 -15.61 4.34
C ASP A 61 -11.56 -14.78 3.61
N VAL A 62 -11.21 -14.35 2.40
CA VAL A 62 -12.10 -13.58 1.52
C VAL A 62 -12.52 -14.50 0.38
N PRO A 63 -13.83 -14.67 0.12
CA PRO A 63 -14.30 -15.59 -0.90
C PRO A 63 -13.98 -15.04 -2.29
N ASP A 64 -13.71 -15.95 -3.23
CA ASP A 64 -13.26 -15.61 -4.59
C ASP A 64 -14.22 -14.63 -5.30
N ASN A 65 -15.55 -14.76 -5.10
CA ASN A 65 -16.52 -13.85 -5.72
C ASN A 65 -16.38 -12.40 -5.23
N GLU A 66 -15.96 -12.19 -3.99
CA GLU A 66 -15.70 -10.85 -3.44
C GLU A 66 -14.41 -10.29 -4.04
N LEU A 67 -13.35 -11.09 -4.17
CA LEU A 67 -12.11 -10.68 -4.85
C LEU A 67 -12.36 -10.29 -6.31
N HIS A 68 -13.19 -11.08 -7.02
CA HIS A 68 -13.62 -10.75 -8.38
C HIS A 68 -14.39 -9.43 -8.43
N SER A 69 -15.34 -9.24 -7.51
CA SER A 69 -16.13 -8.00 -7.42
C SER A 69 -15.25 -6.77 -7.15
N MET A 70 -14.21 -6.92 -6.32
CA MET A 70 -13.25 -5.86 -6.05
C MET A 70 -12.49 -5.44 -7.31
N ILE A 71 -12.04 -6.40 -8.13
CA ILE A 71 -11.37 -6.07 -9.40
C ILE A 71 -12.34 -5.42 -10.38
N GLU A 72 -13.51 -6.01 -10.58
CA GLU A 72 -14.52 -5.50 -11.53
C GLU A 72 -14.97 -4.08 -11.22
N GLN A 73 -15.00 -3.69 -9.94
CA GLN A 73 -15.38 -2.34 -9.54
C GLN A 73 -14.41 -1.25 -10.02
N PHE A 74 -13.13 -1.60 -10.21
CA PHE A 74 -12.06 -0.63 -10.48
C PHE A 74 -11.33 -0.85 -11.80
N ASP A 75 -11.51 -1.99 -12.47
CA ASP A 75 -11.05 -2.25 -13.83
C ASP A 75 -11.98 -1.57 -14.86
N VAL A 76 -11.90 -0.24 -14.91
CA VAL A 76 -12.72 0.59 -15.80
C VAL A 76 -12.40 0.32 -17.26
N GLU A 77 -11.15 -0.02 -17.56
CA GLU A 77 -10.67 -0.31 -18.90
C GLU A 77 -10.97 -1.75 -19.37
N GLY A 78 -11.42 -2.64 -18.48
CA GLY A 78 -11.84 -4.00 -18.81
C GLY A 78 -10.70 -4.92 -19.25
N LYS A 79 -9.50 -4.75 -18.67
CA LYS A 79 -8.29 -5.52 -19.02
C LYS A 79 -8.08 -6.76 -18.15
N GLY A 80 -9.00 -7.04 -17.24
CA GLY A 80 -8.96 -8.16 -16.29
C GLY A 80 -8.16 -7.86 -15.01
N GLY A 81 -7.95 -6.58 -14.69
CA GLY A 81 -7.15 -6.17 -13.53
C GLY A 81 -6.99 -4.66 -13.40
N VAL A 82 -6.60 -4.21 -12.21
CA VAL A 82 -6.48 -2.79 -11.85
C VAL A 82 -5.10 -2.26 -12.24
N SER A 83 -5.02 -1.24 -13.10
CA SER A 83 -3.77 -0.55 -13.46
C SER A 83 -3.23 0.27 -12.31
N ARG A 84 -1.98 0.71 -12.46
CA ARG A 84 -1.38 1.69 -11.55
C ARG A 84 -2.20 2.98 -11.48
N GLU A 85 -2.69 3.46 -12.61
CA GLU A 85 -3.47 4.70 -12.71
C GLU A 85 -4.84 4.55 -12.03
N GLU A 86 -5.55 3.45 -12.28
CA GLU A 86 -6.82 3.14 -11.60
C GLU A 86 -6.60 3.00 -10.10
N PHE A 87 -5.56 2.27 -9.68
CA PHE A 87 -5.21 2.12 -8.27
C PHE A 87 -4.95 3.48 -7.60
N LEU A 88 -4.17 4.36 -8.24
CA LEU A 88 -3.96 5.71 -7.71
C LEU A 88 -5.27 6.51 -7.62
N GLY A 89 -6.17 6.38 -8.61
CA GLY A 89 -7.49 6.98 -8.57
C GLY A 89 -8.31 6.55 -7.35
N ILE A 90 -8.27 5.27 -6.98
CA ILE A 90 -8.98 4.76 -5.79
C ILE A 90 -8.55 5.50 -4.50
N PHE A 91 -7.25 5.77 -4.35
CA PHE A 91 -6.69 6.30 -3.11
C PHE A 91 -6.49 7.82 -3.09
N LEU A 92 -6.38 8.46 -4.26
CA LEU A 92 -6.11 9.90 -4.37
C LEU A 92 -7.33 10.73 -4.75
N ASP A 93 -8.36 10.14 -5.36
CA ASP A 93 -9.53 10.88 -5.86
C ASP A 93 -10.63 11.06 -4.78
N ARG A 94 -10.21 11.37 -3.55
CA ARG A 94 -11.10 11.69 -2.41
C ARG A 94 -11.18 13.18 -2.11
#